data_AF-K2G100-F1
#
_entry.id   AF-K2G100-F1
#
_cell.length_a   1.000
_cell.length_b   1.000
_cell.length_c   1.000
_cell.angle_alpha   90.00
_cell.angle_beta   90.00
_cell.angle_gamma   90.00
#
_symmetry.space_group_name_H-M   'P 1'
#
loop_
_entity.id
_entity.type
_entity.pdbx_description
1 polymer ?
#
loop_
_entity_poly.entity_id
_entity_poly.type
_entity_poly.pdbx_seq_one_letter_code
_entity_poly.pdbx_strand_id
1 'polypeptide(L)'
;MAPEGSRKAPDKIRSGFYHIAKAAHLPIVMFSFDYDIKTIHILGIYHLTGDYEYDLEKIYQYYEGKFSAKNPEWVAKPLQKLLKKD
;
A
#
# COMPACT_ATOMS: atom_id res chain seq x y z
N MET A 1 -2.40 -6.48 -3.78
CA MET A 1 -2.86 -5.81 -5.01
C MET A 1 -2.22 -4.43 -5.06
N ALA A 2 -1.66 -4.01 -6.19
CA ALA A 2 -0.94 -2.75 -6.28
C ALA A 2 -1.90 -1.54 -6.22
N PRO A 3 -1.60 -0.51 -5.41
CA PRO A 3 -2.43 0.69 -5.27
C PRO A 3 -2.30 1.69 -6.43
N GLU A 4 -1.38 1.45 -7.36
CA GLU A 4 -1.03 2.33 -8.50
C GLU A 4 -1.54 1.81 -9.86
N GLY A 5 -2.30 0.71 -9.88
CA GLY A 5 -2.74 0.03 -11.10
C GLY A 5 -4.00 0.60 -11.78
N SER A 6 -4.49 1.77 -11.33
CA SER A 6 -5.70 2.40 -11.85
C SER A 6 -5.38 3.59 -12.76
N ARG A 7 -6.13 3.73 -13.86
CA ARG A 7 -6.00 4.88 -14.80
C ARG A 7 -6.37 6.24 -14.19
N LYS A 8 -6.89 6.26 -12.95
CA LYS A 8 -7.26 7.44 -12.14
C LYS A 8 -7.01 7.11 -10.67
N ALA A 9 -6.62 8.08 -9.83
CA ALA A 9 -6.48 7.91 -8.39
C ALA A 9 -7.83 7.57 -7.72
N PRO A 10 -8.03 6.35 -7.18
CA PRO A 10 -9.23 6.02 -6.44
C PRO A 10 -9.21 6.68 -5.06
N ASP A 11 -10.39 6.99 -4.52
CA ASP A 11 -10.54 7.57 -3.18
C ASP A 11 -10.08 6.62 -2.07
N LYS A 12 -10.13 5.31 -2.33
CA LYS A 12 -9.75 4.25 -1.40
C LYS A 12 -8.95 3.18 -2.12
N ILE A 13 -8.08 2.47 -1.40
CA ILE A 13 -7.49 1.25 -1.95
C ILE A 13 -8.55 0.14 -2.02
N ARG A 14 -8.41 -0.78 -2.98
CA ARG A 14 -9.32 -1.92 -3.13
C ARG A 14 -9.12 -2.90 -1.96
N SER A 15 -10.19 -3.25 -1.24
CA SER A 15 -10.11 -4.13 -0.04
C SER A 15 -9.94 -5.63 -0.34
N GLY A 16 -10.01 -6.06 -1.61
CA GLY A 16 -10.00 -7.49 -1.96
C GLY A 16 -8.80 -8.28 -1.41
N PHE A 17 -7.60 -7.67 -1.33
CA PHE A 17 -6.40 -8.32 -0.82
C PHE A 17 -6.57 -8.65 0.67
N TYR A 18 -7.21 -7.75 1.41
CA TYR A 18 -7.47 -7.91 2.83
C TYR A 18 -8.47 -9.03 3.07
N HIS A 19 -9.58 -9.06 2.32
CA HIS A 19 -10.59 -10.10 2.46
C HIS A 19 -10.05 -11.50 2.11
N ILE A 20 -9.20 -11.60 1.08
CA ILE A 20 -8.52 -12.85 0.73
C ILE A 20 -7.59 -13.30 1.87
N ALA A 21 -6.73 -12.41 2.37
CA ALA A 21 -5.81 -12.73 3.46
C ALA A 21 -6.55 -13.14 4.75
N LYS A 22 -7.61 -12.41 5.12
CA LYS A 22 -8.46 -12.72 6.28
C LYS A 22 -9.14 -14.07 6.14
N ALA A 23 -9.77 -14.36 5.00
CA ALA A 23 -10.47 -15.62 4.78
C ALA A 23 -9.51 -16.82 4.76
N ALA A 24 -8.30 -16.62 4.23
CA ALA A 24 -7.27 -17.65 4.15
C ALA A 24 -6.41 -17.78 5.42
N HIS A 25 -6.61 -16.91 6.43
CA HIS A 25 -5.76 -16.82 7.63
C HIS A 25 -4.27 -16.63 7.29
N LEU A 26 -3.98 -15.82 6.26
CA LEU A 26 -2.63 -15.53 5.78
C LEU A 26 -2.18 -14.14 6.19
N PRO A 27 -0.87 -13.95 6.47
CA PRO A 27 -0.32 -12.61 6.62
C PRO A 27 -0.23 -11.90 5.26
N ILE A 28 -0.11 -10.57 5.31
CA ILE A 28 0.10 -9.73 4.13
C ILE A 28 1.58 -9.36 4.04
N VAL A 29 2.22 -9.71 2.93
CA VAL A 29 3.57 -9.25 2.59
C VAL A 29 3.48 -7.97 1.77
N MET A 30 4.23 -6.95 2.18
CA MET A 30 4.20 -5.62 1.57
C MET A 30 5.55 -5.28 0.94
N PHE A 31 5.49 -4.72 -0.25
CA PHE A 31 6.62 -4.13 -0.95
C PHE A 31 6.18 -2.83 -1.62
N SER A 32 7.16 -2.00 -1.98
CA SER A 32 6.95 -0.77 -2.73
C SER A 32 8.02 -0.56 -3.79
N PHE A 33 7.69 0.29 -4.76
CA PHE A 33 8.63 0.78 -5.77
C PHE A 33 9.11 2.17 -5.38
N ASP A 34 10.40 2.42 -5.53
CA ASP A 34 11.01 3.74 -5.39
C ASP A 34 11.64 4.08 -6.74
N TYR A 35 10.91 4.84 -7.55
CA TYR A 35 11.31 5.20 -8.90
C TYR A 35 12.44 6.24 -8.92
N ASP A 36 12.63 7.01 -7.84
CA ASP A 36 13.67 8.04 -7.76
C ASP A 36 15.05 7.39 -7.78
N ILE A 37 15.20 6.28 -7.04
CA ILE A 37 16.44 5.51 -6.92
C ILE A 37 16.37 4.13 -7.58
N LYS A 38 15.31 3.84 -8.34
CA LYS A 38 15.09 2.58 -9.06
C LYS A 38 15.24 1.33 -8.17
N THR A 39 14.65 1.37 -6.98
CA THR A 39 14.75 0.30 -5.97
C THR A 39 13.37 -0.28 -5.63
N ILE A 40 13.33 -1.57 -5.28
CA ILE A 40 12.16 -2.20 -4.66
C ILE A 40 12.45 -2.37 -3.17
N HIS A 41 11.57 -1.86 -2.31
CA HIS A 41 11.68 -2.04 -0.87
C HIS A 41 10.78 -3.19 -0.43
N ILE A 42 11.33 -4.13 0.35
CA ILE A 42 10.54 -5.10 1.10
C ILE A 42 10.16 -4.42 2.41
N LEU A 43 8.88 -4.08 2.58
CA LEU A 43 8.41 -3.28 3.71
C LEU A 43 8.14 -4.15 4.94
N GLY A 44 7.78 -5.41 4.73
CA GLY A 44 7.63 -6.40 5.79
C GLY A 44 6.37 -7.24 5.66
N ILE A 45 6.01 -7.85 6.78
CA ILE A 45 4.88 -8.77 6.91
C ILE A 45 3.94 -8.22 7.98
N TYR A 46 2.65 -8.19 7.69
CA TYR A 46 1.61 -7.77 8.62
C TYR A 46 0.61 -8.89 8.89
N HIS A 47 0.35 -9.18 10.16
CA HIS A 47 -0.64 -10.17 10.59
C HIS A 47 -1.93 -9.45 10.94
N LEU A 48 -3.04 -9.88 10.33
CA LEU A 48 -4.33 -9.22 10.48
C LEU A 48 -4.89 -9.40 11.89
N THR A 49 -5.38 -8.31 12.48
CA THR A 49 -6.20 -8.37 13.72
C THR A 49 -7.64 -8.75 13.40
N GLY A 50 -8.08 -8.50 12.16
CA GLY A 50 -9.45 -8.71 11.71
C GLY A 50 -10.32 -7.45 11.75
N ASP A 51 -9.83 -6.36 12.35
CA ASP A 51 -10.39 -5.01 12.22
C ASP A 51 -9.80 -4.35 10.97
N TYR A 52 -10.64 -4.17 9.95
CA TYR A 52 -10.20 -3.67 8.65
C TYR A 52 -9.60 -2.27 8.73
N GLU A 53 -10.23 -1.34 9.44
CA GLU A 53 -9.79 0.06 9.44
C GLU A 53 -8.48 0.19 10.24
N TYR A 54 -8.38 -0.49 11.39
CA TYR A 54 -7.15 -0.52 12.17
C TYR A 54 -6.00 -1.17 11.40
N ASP A 55 -6.25 -2.33 10.80
CA ASP A 55 -5.24 -3.05 10.02
C ASP A 55 -4.77 -2.22 8.81
N LEU A 56 -5.70 -1.52 8.14
CA LEU A 56 -5.39 -0.68 6.99
C LEU A 56 -4.51 0.51 7.37
N GLU A 57 -4.80 1.17 8.49
CA GLU A 57 -3.97 2.26 9.02
C GLU A 57 -2.56 1.76 9.33
N LYS A 58 -2.44 0.59 9.97
CA LYS A 58 -1.14 -0.03 10.26
C LYS A 58 -0.38 -0.39 9.00
N ILE A 59 -1.05 -0.96 8.00
CA ILE A 59 -0.47 -1.25 6.69
C ILE A 59 0.08 0.03 6.05
N TYR A 60 -0.66 1.15 6.08
CA TYR A 60 -0.20 2.41 5.52
C TYR A 60 1.08 2.96 6.17
N GLN A 61 1.26 2.76 7.48
CA GLN A 61 2.47 3.19 8.19
C GLN A 61 3.75 2.55 7.62
N TYR A 62 3.67 1.33 7.06
CA TYR A 62 4.82 0.69 6.40
C TYR A 62 5.25 1.40 5.11
N TYR A 63 4.35 2.15 4.47
CA TYR A 63 4.62 2.83 3.20
C TYR A 63 5.18 4.24 3.40
N GLU A 64 5.06 4.84 4.59
CA GLU A 64 5.41 6.25 4.81
C GLU A 64 6.88 6.57 4.44
N GLY A 65 7.07 7.38 3.40
CA GLY A 65 8.39 7.80 2.93
C GLY A 65 9.25 6.69 2.31
N LYS A 66 8.66 5.51 2.02
CA LYS A 66 9.36 4.33 1.49
C LYS A 66 9.03 4.04 0.02
N PHE A 67 8.48 4.99 -0.70
CA PHE A 67 8.14 4.82 -2.11
C PHE A 67 8.02 6.17 -2.82
N SER A 68 8.29 6.13 -4.11
CA SER A 68 7.94 7.20 -5.05
C SER A 68 7.14 6.56 -6.18
N ALA A 69 6.27 7.31 -6.83
CA ALA A 69 5.42 6.79 -7.90
C ALA A 69 5.83 7.41 -9.23
N LYS A 70 5.95 6.59 -10.27
CA LYS A 70 6.18 7.10 -11.64
C LYS A 70 5.09 8.08 -12.08
N ASN A 71 3.84 7.80 -11.70
CA ASN A 71 2.67 8.64 -11.95
C ASN A 71 1.92 8.90 -10.62
N PRO A 72 2.30 9.91 -9.83
CA PRO A 72 1.71 10.17 -8.51
C PRO A 72 0.18 10.35 -8.53
N GLU A 73 -0.37 10.92 -9.61
CA GLU A 73 -1.81 11.15 -9.76
C GLU A 73 -2.64 9.89 -9.98
N TRP A 74 -2.00 8.73 -10.17
CA TRP A 74 -2.69 7.45 -10.32
C TRP A 74 -2.73 6.64 -9.03
N VAL A 75 -1.90 7.02 -8.05
CA VAL A 75 -1.86 6.41 -6.72
C VAL A 75 -3.16 6.70 -5.98
N ALA A 76 -3.70 5.71 -5.27
CA ALA A 76 -4.85 5.92 -4.40
C ALA A 76 -4.64 7.08 -3.41
N LYS A 77 -5.66 7.93 -3.22
CA LYS A 77 -5.56 9.15 -2.40
C LYS A 77 -4.97 8.94 -0.99
N PRO A 78 -5.28 7.85 -0.26
CA PRO A 78 -4.68 7.62 1.06
C PRO A 78 -3.15 7.50 1.03
N LEU A 79 -2.60 6.95 -0.06
CA LEU A 79 -1.17 6.70 -0.21
C LEU A 79 -0.43 7.89 -0.84
N GLN A 80 -1.10 8.76 -1.60
CA GLN A 80 -0.46 9.96 -2.16
C GLN A 80 0.19 10.84 -1.08
N LYS A 81 -0.42 10.90 0.12
CA LYS A 81 0.12 11.66 1.26
C LYS A 81 1.37 11.06 1.88
N LEU A 82 1.65 9.80 1.59
CA LEU A 82 2.74 9.00 2.15
C LEU A 82 3.93 8.88 1.19
N LEU A 83 3.81 9.44 -0.01
CA LEU A 83 4.92 9.54 -0.95
C LEU A 83 6.11 10.22 -0.28
N LYS A 84 7.31 9.77 -0.64
CA LYS A 84 8.54 10.46 -0.28
C LYS A 84 8.44 11.92 -0.76
N LYS A 85 8.75 12.86 0.13
CA LYS A 85 8.86 14.28 -0.22
C LYS A 85 10.28 14.54 -0.72
N ASP A 86 10.38 15.41 -1.73
CA ASP A 86 11.66 15.90 -2.28
C ASP A 86 12.51 16.61 -1.21
#